data_AF-A0A920WNB6-F1
#
_entry.id   AF-A0A920WNB6-F1
#
_cell.length_a   1.000
_cell.length_b   1.000
_cell.length_c   1.000
_cell.angle_alpha   90.00
_cell.angle_beta   90.00
_cell.angle_gamma   90.00
#
_symmetry.space_group_name_H-M   'P 1'
#
loop_
_entity.id
_entity.type
_entity.pdbx_description
1 polymer ?
#
loop_
_entity_poly.entity_id
_entity_poly.type
_entity_poly.pdbx_seq_one_letter_code
_entity_poly.pdbx_strand_id
1 'polypeptide(L)'
;MSDKRSVAIDAEQLAGKRFEYQEDISLVEDLDLMELTPGKDLNWLEDIHLLEEDDTPAVFDRNSNSFLKIYFNIPEGREDEIARKVLMKHLISGNSYGIQLKEKHCKFHQVELGPWVADSKSVGDNYQPPVLEGWEAPVH
;
A
#
# COMPACT_ATOMS: atom_id res chain seq x y z
N MET A 1 6.37 -30.42 2.63
CA MET A 1 5.76 -29.07 2.63
C MET A 1 4.95 -29.00 1.34
N SER A 2 3.63 -29.00 1.41
CA SER A 2 2.82 -28.76 0.20
C SER A 2 3.01 -27.29 -0.16
N ASP A 3 3.53 -27.00 -1.36
CA ASP A 3 3.54 -25.64 -1.91
C ASP A 3 2.08 -25.19 -1.98
N LYS A 4 1.65 -24.39 -0.98
CA LYS A 4 0.41 -23.62 -1.09
C LYS A 4 0.66 -22.61 -2.20
N ARG A 5 0.04 -22.84 -3.36
CA ARG A 5 -0.08 -21.80 -4.39
C ARG A 5 -0.98 -20.72 -3.82
N SER A 6 -0.41 -19.60 -3.36
CA SER A 6 -1.21 -18.39 -3.15
C SER A 6 -1.54 -17.78 -4.52
N VAL A 7 -2.79 -17.38 -4.72
CA VAL A 7 -3.24 -16.75 -5.97
C VAL A 7 -3.06 -15.24 -5.88
N ALA A 8 -3.11 -14.67 -4.67
CA ALA A 8 -2.80 -13.26 -4.41
C ALA A 8 -1.44 -13.10 -3.72
N ILE A 9 -0.93 -11.87 -3.81
CA ILE A 9 0.32 -11.45 -3.19
C ILE A 9 -0.03 -10.67 -1.92
N ASP A 10 0.57 -11.06 -0.79
CA ASP A 10 0.42 -10.37 0.49
C ASP A 10 1.47 -9.27 0.67
N ALA A 11 1.08 -8.15 1.29
CA ALA A 11 2.00 -7.06 1.65
C ALA A 11 3.15 -7.54 2.53
N GLU A 12 2.90 -8.49 3.43
CA GLU A 12 3.92 -9.12 4.28
C GLU A 12 4.97 -9.89 3.49
N GLN A 13 4.54 -10.59 2.44
CA GLN A 13 5.45 -11.34 1.57
C GLN A 13 6.33 -10.38 0.77
N LEU A 14 5.76 -9.30 0.25
CA LEU A 14 6.50 -8.27 -0.48
C LEU A 14 7.49 -7.53 0.44
N ALA A 15 7.07 -7.18 1.65
CA ALA A 15 7.88 -6.43 2.60
C ALA A 15 8.87 -7.30 3.40
N GLY A 16 8.68 -8.62 3.42
CA GLY A 16 9.43 -9.57 4.25
C GLY A 16 9.21 -9.40 5.76
N LYS A 17 8.17 -8.65 6.16
CA LYS A 17 7.84 -8.35 7.56
C LYS A 17 6.36 -8.03 7.72
N ARG A 18 5.89 -8.12 8.97
CA ARG A 18 4.62 -7.53 9.41
C ARG A 18 4.81 -6.09 9.86
N PHE A 19 3.71 -5.35 9.84
CA PHE A 19 3.63 -4.00 10.37
C PHE A 19 2.79 -3.99 11.65
N GLU A 20 3.18 -3.18 12.64
CA GLU A 20 2.55 -3.18 13.98
C GLU A 20 1.04 -2.90 13.93
N TYR A 21 0.60 -2.01 13.04
CA TYR A 21 -0.82 -1.67 12.85
C TYR A 21 -1.65 -2.78 12.20
N GLN A 22 -1.05 -3.91 11.83
CA GLN A 22 -1.80 -5.12 11.46
C GLN A 22 -2.24 -5.90 12.71
N GLU A 23 -1.58 -5.70 13.85
CA GLU A 23 -1.80 -6.48 15.08
C GLU A 23 -2.38 -5.62 16.22
N ASP A 24 -2.24 -4.29 16.16
CA ASP A 24 -2.74 -3.37 17.18
C ASP A 24 -3.65 -2.27 16.58
N ILE A 25 -4.94 -2.35 16.91
CA ILE A 25 -5.96 -1.38 16.48
C ILE A 25 -5.71 0.02 17.02
N SER A 26 -5.05 0.16 18.18
CA SER A 26 -4.81 1.47 18.80
C SER A 26 -3.88 2.36 17.96
N LEU A 27 -3.11 1.77 17.05
CA LEU A 27 -2.20 2.48 16.14
C LEU A 27 -2.90 3.14 14.94
N VAL A 28 -4.20 2.88 14.78
CA VAL A 28 -5.02 3.41 13.67
C VAL A 28 -6.32 4.06 14.13
N GLU A 29 -6.75 3.83 15.36
CA GLU A 29 -8.07 4.26 15.86
C GLU A 29 -8.25 5.78 15.86
N ASP A 30 -7.18 6.52 16.14
CA ASP A 30 -7.12 7.98 16.22
C ASP A 30 -6.97 8.68 14.86
N LEU A 31 -6.78 7.93 13.77
CA LEU A 31 -6.62 8.51 12.45
C LEU A 31 -7.91 9.19 11.99
N ASP A 32 -7.83 10.49 11.70
CA ASP A 32 -8.90 11.21 11.04
C ASP A 32 -8.82 10.97 9.52
N LEU A 33 -9.73 10.13 9.02
CA LEU A 33 -9.80 9.83 7.59
C LEU A 33 -10.06 11.09 6.76
N MET A 34 -10.82 12.06 7.27
CA MET A 34 -11.11 13.31 6.56
C MET A 34 -9.86 14.16 6.40
N GLU A 35 -9.08 14.29 7.47
CA GLU A 35 -7.82 15.05 7.47
C GLU A 35 -6.79 14.40 6.52
N LEU A 36 -6.74 13.07 6.51
CA LEU A 36 -5.82 12.32 5.66
C LEU A 36 -6.27 12.26 4.19
N THR A 37 -7.49 12.67 3.87
CA THR A 37 -7.99 12.80 2.48
C THR A 37 -7.85 14.22 1.93
N PRO A 38 -7.03 14.41 0.89
CA PRO A 38 -6.92 15.69 0.20
C PRO A 38 -8.12 15.90 -0.71
N GLY A 39 -8.90 16.94 -0.40
CA GLY A 39 -10.13 17.27 -1.12
C GLY A 39 -11.38 16.97 -0.30
N LYS A 40 -12.49 17.64 -0.64
CA LYS A 40 -13.79 17.46 0.05
C LYS A 40 -14.57 16.25 -0.45
N ASP A 41 -13.99 15.44 -1.34
CA ASP A 41 -14.69 14.37 -2.03
C ASP A 41 -14.14 13.00 -1.57
N LEU A 42 -14.98 12.28 -0.82
CA LEU A 42 -14.67 10.99 -0.21
C LEU A 42 -14.87 9.81 -1.15
N ASN A 43 -15.34 10.04 -2.39
CA ASN A 43 -15.70 8.99 -3.34
C ASN A 43 -14.66 7.85 -3.43
N TRP A 44 -13.37 8.15 -3.29
CA TRP A 44 -12.32 7.13 -3.36
C TRP A 44 -12.13 6.34 -2.06
N LEU A 45 -12.38 6.92 -0.88
CA LEU A 45 -12.37 6.19 0.40
C LEU A 45 -13.55 5.24 0.47
N GLU A 46 -14.71 5.64 -0.08
CA GLU A 46 -15.93 4.83 -0.10
C GLU A 46 -15.71 3.49 -0.81
N ASP A 47 -14.90 3.47 -1.87
CA ASP A 47 -14.52 2.27 -2.63
C ASP A 47 -13.58 1.30 -1.87
N ILE A 48 -13.10 1.67 -0.67
CA ILE A 48 -12.31 0.79 0.19
C ILE A 48 -13.24 0.05 1.14
N HIS A 49 -13.21 -1.27 1.07
CA HIS A 49 -13.98 -2.17 1.92
C HIS A 49 -13.08 -3.18 2.62
N LEU A 50 -13.57 -3.70 3.74
CA LEU A 50 -12.99 -4.91 4.32
C LEU A 50 -13.22 -6.09 3.37
N LEU A 51 -12.14 -6.78 3.03
CA LEU A 51 -12.12 -7.98 2.22
C LEU A 51 -11.55 -9.14 3.06
N GLU A 52 -11.32 -10.26 2.41
CA GLU A 52 -10.75 -11.45 3.04
C GLU A 52 -9.70 -12.06 2.11
N GLU A 53 -8.57 -12.49 2.67
CA GLU A 53 -7.51 -13.24 1.99
C GLU A 53 -7.07 -14.39 2.90
N ASP A 54 -7.09 -15.63 2.41
CA ASP A 54 -6.81 -16.85 3.19
C ASP A 54 -7.57 -16.90 4.53
N ASP A 55 -8.90 -16.74 4.51
CA ASP A 55 -9.76 -16.72 5.70
C ASP A 55 -9.37 -15.63 6.73
N THR A 56 -8.59 -14.63 6.32
CA THR A 56 -8.10 -13.53 7.17
C THR A 56 -8.65 -12.20 6.67
N PRO A 57 -9.24 -11.36 7.53
CA PRO A 57 -9.68 -10.02 7.16
C PRO A 57 -8.51 -9.23 6.55
N ALA A 58 -8.75 -8.55 5.43
CA ALA A 58 -7.71 -7.83 4.71
C ALA A 58 -8.26 -6.60 3.99
N VAL A 59 -7.39 -5.66 3.68
CA VAL A 59 -7.69 -4.51 2.82
C VAL A 59 -6.75 -4.50 1.62
N PHE A 60 -7.27 -4.13 0.44
CA PHE A 60 -6.50 -4.16 -0.80
C PHE A 60 -5.70 -2.87 -1.02
N ASP A 61 -4.37 -2.98 -1.09
CA ASP A 61 -3.49 -1.87 -1.48
C ASP A 61 -3.29 -1.85 -3.00
N ARG A 62 -3.90 -0.86 -3.67
CA ARG A 62 -3.78 -0.68 -5.11
C ARG A 62 -2.38 -0.25 -5.57
N ASN A 63 -1.56 0.38 -4.72
CA ASN A 63 -0.20 0.77 -5.11
C ASN A 63 0.69 -0.47 -5.32
N SER A 64 0.49 -1.51 -4.50
CA SER A 64 1.25 -2.75 -4.58
C SER A 64 0.52 -3.89 -5.29
N ASN A 65 -0.80 -3.73 -5.54
CA ASN A 65 -1.71 -4.81 -5.94
C ASN A 65 -1.62 -6.02 -5.00
N SER A 66 -1.67 -5.76 -3.70
CA SER A 66 -1.52 -6.78 -2.65
C SER A 66 -2.54 -6.61 -1.55
N PHE A 67 -2.85 -7.70 -0.86
CA PHE A 67 -3.66 -7.65 0.36
C PHE A 67 -2.82 -7.33 1.59
N LEU A 68 -3.36 -6.48 2.46
CA LEU A 68 -2.83 -6.17 3.78
C LEU A 68 -3.76 -6.79 4.83
N LYS A 69 -3.32 -7.91 5.42
CA LYS A 69 -4.07 -8.67 6.42
C LYS A 69 -4.16 -7.93 7.75
N ILE A 70 -5.26 -8.14 8.47
CA ILE A 70 -5.58 -7.55 9.78
C ILE A 70 -5.74 -8.70 10.79
N TYR A 71 -4.99 -8.66 11.88
CA TYR A 71 -4.87 -9.75 12.86
C TYR A 71 -5.45 -9.43 14.24
N PHE A 72 -6.17 -8.32 14.36
CA PHE A 72 -6.92 -7.97 15.56
C PHE A 72 -8.42 -8.08 15.33
N ASN A 73 -9.19 -8.18 16.41
CA ASN A 73 -10.65 -8.20 16.33
C ASN A 73 -11.17 -6.83 15.88
N ILE A 74 -11.84 -6.81 14.73
CA ILE A 74 -12.50 -5.62 14.21
C ILE A 74 -13.85 -5.45 14.90
N PRO A 75 -14.16 -4.29 15.51
CA PRO A 75 -15.46 -4.05 16.12
C PRO A 75 -16.60 -4.15 15.09
N GLU A 76 -17.70 -4.83 15.47
CA GLU A 76 -18.88 -4.97 14.63
C GLU A 76 -19.44 -3.61 14.20
N GLY A 77 -19.74 -3.45 12.92
CA GLY A 77 -20.24 -2.21 12.32
C GLY A 77 -19.16 -1.16 12.02
N ARG A 78 -17.88 -1.47 12.27
CA ARG A 78 -16.72 -0.60 11.95
C ARG A 78 -15.77 -1.23 10.94
N GLU A 79 -16.19 -2.27 10.22
CA GLU A 79 -15.37 -3.09 9.34
C GLU A 79 -14.65 -2.25 8.28
N ASP A 80 -15.41 -1.52 7.47
CA ASP A 80 -14.86 -0.69 6.40
C ASP A 80 -14.11 0.53 6.94
N GLU A 81 -14.54 1.09 8.07
CA GLU A 81 -13.84 2.21 8.73
C GLU A 81 -12.43 1.78 9.13
N ILE A 82 -12.30 0.63 9.78
CA ILE A 82 -11.01 0.09 10.22
C ILE A 82 -10.16 -0.34 9.02
N ALA A 83 -10.74 -0.97 8.00
CA ALA A 83 -10.02 -1.29 6.76
C ALA A 83 -9.40 -0.05 6.12
N ARG A 84 -10.18 1.04 6.01
CA ARG A 84 -9.69 2.34 5.52
C ARG A 84 -8.56 2.88 6.39
N LYS A 85 -8.72 2.87 7.71
CA LYS A 85 -7.70 3.38 8.66
C LYS A 85 -6.40 2.59 8.57
N VAL A 86 -6.47 1.26 8.49
CA VAL A 86 -5.30 0.39 8.30
C VAL A 86 -4.60 0.68 6.98
N LEU A 87 -5.34 0.78 5.87
CA LEU A 87 -4.76 1.13 4.58
C LEU A 87 -4.14 2.54 4.62
N MET A 88 -4.82 3.53 5.18
CA MET A 88 -4.28 4.88 5.30
C MET A 88 -2.98 4.90 6.09
N LYS A 89 -2.93 4.22 7.25
CA LYS A 89 -1.70 4.09 8.03
C LYS A 89 -0.57 3.49 7.20
N HIS A 90 -0.86 2.44 6.43
CA HIS A 90 0.10 1.78 5.55
C HIS A 90 0.66 2.72 4.48
N LEU A 91 -0.21 3.50 3.83
CA LEU A 91 0.16 4.44 2.77
C LEU A 91 0.97 5.63 3.30
N ILE A 92 0.49 6.30 4.35
CA ILE A 92 1.17 7.49 4.91
C ILE A 92 2.51 7.16 5.58
N SER A 93 2.68 5.91 6.02
CA SER A 93 3.96 5.43 6.55
C SER A 93 4.96 5.02 5.45
N GLY A 94 4.59 5.10 4.17
CA GLY A 94 5.42 4.66 3.05
C GLY A 94 5.69 3.15 3.03
N ASN A 95 4.83 2.36 3.68
CA ASN A 95 5.03 0.92 3.85
C ASN A 95 4.51 0.10 2.66
N SER A 96 3.68 0.70 1.81
CA SER A 96 3.28 0.10 0.54
C SER A 96 4.51 -0.19 -0.31
N TYR A 97 4.64 -1.44 -0.74
CA TYR A 97 5.77 -1.87 -1.55
C TYR A 97 5.84 -1.08 -2.86
N GLY A 98 4.69 -0.80 -3.47
CA GLY A 98 4.60 0.06 -4.66
C GLY A 98 5.15 1.47 -4.40
N ILE A 99 4.92 2.05 -3.21
CA ILE A 99 5.51 3.34 -2.81
C ILE A 99 7.02 3.23 -2.67
N GLN A 100 7.53 2.21 -1.98
CA GLN A 100 8.97 2.01 -1.77
C GLN A 100 9.74 1.87 -3.09
N LEU A 101 9.13 1.24 -4.10
CA LEU A 101 9.75 1.08 -5.41
C LEU A 101 9.87 2.39 -6.20
N LYS A 102 9.06 3.42 -5.91
CA LYS A 102 9.07 4.67 -6.68
C LYS A 102 10.44 5.34 -6.65
N GLU A 103 11.11 5.38 -5.52
CA GLU A 103 12.42 6.03 -5.41
C GLU A 103 13.46 5.46 -6.40
N LYS A 104 13.40 4.15 -6.63
CA LYS A 104 14.37 3.45 -7.51
C LYS A 104 13.91 3.33 -8.95
N HIS A 105 12.60 3.22 -9.19
CA HIS A 105 12.05 2.76 -10.47
C HIS A 105 11.12 3.77 -11.15
N CYS A 106 10.77 4.86 -10.48
CA CYS A 106 9.87 5.83 -11.08
C CYS A 106 10.54 6.52 -12.28
N LYS A 107 9.93 6.36 -13.46
CA LYS A 107 10.44 6.92 -14.72
C LYS A 107 9.99 8.36 -14.98
N PHE A 108 8.86 8.76 -14.41
CA PHE A 108 8.23 10.06 -14.61
C PHE A 108 8.03 10.73 -13.25
N HIS A 109 7.93 12.06 -13.23
CA HIS A 109 7.68 12.81 -12.01
C HIS A 109 6.42 12.30 -11.27
N GLN A 110 6.58 11.96 -10.00
CA GLN A 110 5.48 11.58 -9.10
C GLN A 110 5.71 12.15 -7.71
N VAL A 111 4.63 12.43 -6.98
CA VAL A 111 4.67 12.64 -5.53
C VAL A 111 4.72 11.27 -4.86
N GLU A 112 5.73 11.02 -4.02
CA GLU A 112 6.05 9.68 -3.51
C GLU A 112 4.90 9.08 -2.69
N LEU A 113 4.58 9.67 -1.55
CA LEU A 113 3.47 9.25 -0.69
C LEU A 113 2.12 9.71 -1.24
N GLY A 114 2.08 10.29 -2.44
CA GLY A 114 0.86 10.88 -2.98
C GLY A 114 0.38 12.09 -2.16
N PRO A 115 -0.91 12.44 -2.25
CA PRO A 115 -1.42 13.66 -1.67
C PRO A 115 -1.69 13.52 -0.15
N TRP A 116 -1.60 12.32 0.42
CA TRP A 116 -1.93 11.98 1.82
C TRP A 116 -1.01 12.64 2.86
N VAL A 117 0.18 13.06 2.44
CA VAL A 117 1.21 13.63 3.32
C VAL A 117 1.64 14.97 2.75
N ALA A 118 1.52 16.02 3.56
CA ALA A 118 2.01 17.34 3.21
C ALA A 118 3.53 17.28 2.94
N ASP A 119 3.98 18.04 1.94
CA ASP A 119 5.41 18.14 1.57
C ASP A 119 6.08 16.80 1.22
N SER A 120 5.29 15.81 0.77
CA SER A 120 5.80 14.54 0.25
C SER A 120 6.78 14.75 -0.89
N LYS A 121 7.94 14.09 -0.84
CA LYS A 121 9.03 14.29 -1.81
C LYS A 121 8.59 13.90 -3.24
N SER A 122 9.18 14.57 -4.23
CA SER A 122 9.06 14.16 -5.63
C SER A 122 10.08 13.09 -5.99
N VAL A 123 9.68 12.14 -6.82
CA VAL A 123 10.51 11.04 -7.33
C VAL A 123 10.37 10.91 -8.85
N GLY A 124 11.38 10.35 -9.50
CA GLY A 124 11.40 10.10 -10.95
C GLY A 124 11.97 11.24 -11.81
N ASP A 125 12.39 12.35 -11.21
CA ASP A 125 13.03 13.46 -11.93
C ASP A 125 14.43 13.11 -12.50
N ASN A 126 15.09 12.09 -11.93
CA ASN A 126 16.46 11.69 -12.28
C ASN A 126 16.55 10.22 -12.72
N TYR A 127 15.52 9.68 -13.37
CA TYR A 127 15.50 8.28 -13.80
C TYR A 127 16.67 7.97 -14.75
N GLN A 128 17.41 6.90 -14.44
CA GLN A 128 18.43 6.33 -15.32
C GLN A 128 17.96 4.95 -15.80
N PRO A 129 17.88 4.70 -17.12
CA PRO A 129 17.49 3.39 -17.61
C PRO A 129 18.49 2.31 -17.16
N PRO A 130 18.01 1.12 -16.74
CA PRO A 130 18.91 0.02 -16.41
C PRO A 130 19.71 -0.37 -17.65
N VAL A 131 21.03 -0.46 -17.49
CA VAL A 131 21.95 -0.96 -18.52
C VAL A 131 22.19 -2.44 -18.26
N LEU A 132 21.82 -3.29 -19.21
CA LEU A 132 22.17 -4.70 -19.21
C LEU A 132 23.56 -4.86 -19.83
N GLU A 133 24.54 -5.24 -19.00
CA GLU A 133 25.90 -5.48 -19.46
C GLU A 133 25.92 -6.56 -20.56
N GLY A 134 26.54 -6.24 -21.71
CA GLY A 134 26.61 -7.14 -22.86
C GLY A 134 25.33 -7.26 -23.69
N TRP A 135 24.28 -6.48 -23.40
CA TRP A 135 23.09 -6.42 -24.26
C TRP A 135 23.21 -5.29 -25.28
N GLU A 136 23.11 -5.64 -26.56
CA GLU A 136 23.00 -4.69 -27.68
C GLU A 136 21.58 -4.77 -28.26
N ALA A 137 21.01 -3.62 -28.63
CA ALA A 137 19.69 -3.57 -29.26
C ALA A 137 19.72 -4.29 -30.62
N PRO A 138 18.66 -5.02 -31.02
CA PRO A 138 18.58 -5.64 -32.34
C PRO A 138 18.70 -4.58 -33.44
N VAL A 139 19.41 -4.90 -34.52
CA VAL A 139 19.47 -4.05 -35.71
C VAL A 139 18.06 -4.00 -36.32
N HIS A 140 17.52 -2.79 -36.48
CA HIS A 140 16.19 -2.55 -37.05
C HIS A 140 16.08 -3.00 -38.51
#